data_AF-A0A9W4Q055-F1
#
_entry.id   AF-A0A9W4Q055-F1
#
_cell.length_a   1.000
_cell.length_b   1.000
_cell.length_c   1.000
_cell.angle_alpha   90.00
_cell.angle_beta   90.00
_cell.angle_gamma   90.00
#
_symmetry.space_group_name_H-M   'P 1'
#
loop_
_entity.id
_entity.type
_entity.pdbx_description
1 polymer ?
#
loop_
_entity_poly.entity_id
_entity_poly.type
_entity_poly.pdbx_seq_one_letter_code
_entity_poly.pdbx_strand_id
1 'polypeptide(L)'
;MSAFPAESGRISEKTGMVPVNWRAMETEELGSVYESLLELQPQLGDDGKTLTFASEATEQKGNQRKTTGSYYTPDSLVQALLDTALDPIRDKTEAEAADPAQALLKLSVIDPACGSGHFLLAAARRIATRLARIRAEGTPSLADFRHALRDVTRCCIYGVDRNPMAVELTKVALWIETVDPGLLLGFFDAQIRCGDSLFGVFDLKVLEQGIPDAAFKELAGDNKEVARYYARKNNLEKAEKDRIAEGSGFSRARDVTRDFEALRAMPENTVDEIEAKSARLRALTKQGAVAWQLETACDLNVSAFLLPKTKGGPYAGPDGDLRPGAAASLAHRAVERVRKRRRAALWDAAFDRALVTFDDQGRPEFSASLSEQARAELRWHSPIPLTDGHRRRLARHRECMRAEQS
;
A
#
# COMPACT_ATOMS: atom_id res chain seq x y z
N MET A 1 5.37 19.67 -36.98
CA MET A 1 5.76 18.85 -35.82
C MET A 1 7.03 19.45 -35.23
N SER A 2 6.90 20.37 -34.28
CA SER A 2 8.04 20.87 -33.51
C SER A 2 8.43 19.82 -32.48
N ALA A 3 9.65 19.31 -32.58
CA ALA A 3 10.25 18.46 -31.57
C ALA A 3 10.29 19.24 -30.24
N PHE A 4 9.68 18.70 -29.19
CA PHE A 4 9.94 19.18 -27.83
C PHE A 4 11.44 18.99 -27.54
N PRO A 5 12.18 20.05 -27.17
CA PRO A 5 13.59 19.90 -26.82
C PRO A 5 13.70 19.04 -25.57
N ALA A 6 14.58 18.04 -25.59
CA ALA A 6 14.92 17.28 -24.40
C ALA A 6 15.52 18.27 -23.38
N GLU A 7 14.81 18.53 -22.29
CA GLU A 7 15.34 19.32 -21.18
C GLU A 7 16.49 18.52 -20.54
N SER A 8 17.71 18.76 -21.01
CA SER A 8 18.93 18.19 -20.43
C SER A 8 19.21 18.88 -19.09
N GLY A 9 18.79 18.26 -17.99
CA GLY A 9 19.25 18.67 -16.66
C GLY A 9 20.75 18.42 -16.52
N ARG A 10 21.42 19.09 -15.58
CA ARG A 10 22.82 18.83 -15.24
C ARG A 10 22.94 18.61 -13.73
N ILE A 11 23.62 17.54 -13.32
CA ILE A 11 23.92 17.25 -11.92
C ILE A 11 25.39 17.58 -11.64
N SER A 12 25.66 18.17 -10.48
CA SER A 12 27.02 18.50 -10.04
C SER A 12 27.68 17.30 -9.37
N GLU A 13 28.73 16.75 -9.98
CA GLU A 13 29.63 15.77 -9.36
C GLU A 13 30.96 16.41 -8.96
N LYS A 14 31.79 15.68 -8.19
CA LYS A 14 33.12 16.15 -7.74
C LYS A 14 34.06 16.54 -8.89
N THR A 15 33.79 16.07 -10.09
CA THR A 15 34.59 16.27 -11.32
C THR A 15 33.94 17.25 -12.32
N GLY A 16 32.74 17.80 -12.03
CA GLY A 16 32.08 18.78 -12.88
C GLY A 16 30.57 18.54 -13.04
N MET A 17 29.91 19.33 -13.90
CA MET A 17 28.50 19.14 -14.22
C MET A 17 28.33 18.07 -15.30
N VAL A 18 27.59 17.01 -14.97
CA VAL A 18 27.26 15.90 -15.88
C VAL A 18 25.85 16.12 -16.44
N PRO A 19 25.67 16.06 -17.77
CA PRO A 19 24.34 16.12 -18.37
C PRO A 19 23.55 14.85 -18.03
N VAL A 20 22.31 15.04 -17.59
CA VAL A 20 21.36 13.96 -17.30
C VAL A 20 20.38 13.85 -18.44
N ASN A 21 20.30 12.66 -19.03
CA ASN A 21 19.30 12.33 -20.02
C ASN A 21 18.09 11.70 -19.34
N TRP A 22 17.16 12.54 -18.88
CA TRP A 22 15.92 12.08 -18.23
C TRP A 22 15.05 11.18 -19.12
N ARG A 23 15.24 11.21 -20.45
CA ARG A 23 14.52 10.34 -21.39
C ARG A 23 15.06 8.91 -21.42
N ALA A 24 16.32 8.71 -21.06
CA ALA A 24 16.97 7.40 -20.99
C ALA A 24 17.11 6.91 -19.55
N MET A 25 16.49 7.61 -18.60
CA MET A 25 16.44 7.20 -17.22
C MET A 25 15.62 5.91 -17.12
N GLU A 26 16.29 4.83 -16.76
CA GLU A 26 15.64 3.55 -16.48
C GLU A 26 14.79 3.68 -15.21
N THR A 27 13.69 2.94 -15.14
CA THR A 27 12.77 2.97 -13.98
C THR A 27 13.45 2.66 -12.65
N GLU A 28 14.54 1.91 -12.69
CA GLU A 28 15.40 1.54 -11.57
C GLU A 28 16.13 2.75 -10.99
N GLU A 29 16.49 3.73 -11.83
CA GLU A 29 17.14 4.96 -11.38
C GLU A 29 16.17 5.82 -10.55
N LEU A 30 14.89 5.90 -10.93
CA LEU A 30 13.85 6.55 -10.11
C LEU A 30 13.66 5.85 -8.76
N GLY A 31 13.68 4.51 -8.78
CA GLY A 31 13.63 3.70 -7.58
C GLY A 31 14.81 4.00 -6.64
N SER A 32 16.03 4.02 -7.16
CA SER A 32 17.23 4.33 -6.38
C SER A 32 17.26 5.76 -5.84
N VAL A 33 16.79 6.76 -6.60
CA VAL A 33 16.64 8.14 -6.13
C VAL A 33 15.69 8.19 -4.95
N TYR A 34 14.53 7.52 -5.06
CA TYR A 34 13.57 7.49 -3.95
C TYR A 34 14.12 6.81 -2.70
N GLU A 35 14.75 5.65 -2.84
CA GLU A 35 15.36 4.95 -1.69
C GLU A 35 16.41 5.84 -1.03
N SER A 36 17.22 6.56 -1.83
CA SER A 36 18.19 7.53 -1.30
C SER A 36 17.52 8.70 -0.57
N LEU A 37 16.39 9.18 -1.08
CA LEU A 37 15.63 10.26 -0.43
C LEU A 37 14.93 9.80 0.85
N LEU A 38 14.52 8.54 0.96
CA LEU A 38 13.99 7.97 2.20
C LEU A 38 15.03 7.98 3.33
N GLU A 39 16.32 7.94 3.00
CA GLU A 39 17.40 8.08 3.99
C GLU A 39 17.48 9.51 4.57
N LEU A 40 16.92 10.51 3.89
CA LEU A 40 16.98 11.91 4.28
C LEU A 40 15.80 12.28 5.19
N GLN A 41 15.85 11.85 6.45
CA GLN A 41 14.93 12.35 7.47
C GLN A 41 15.43 13.69 8.05
N PRO A 42 14.63 14.77 7.97
CA PRO A 42 14.97 16.03 8.62
C PRO A 42 14.84 15.86 10.14
N GLN A 43 15.93 16.11 10.85
CA GLN A 43 15.98 16.20 12.31
C GLN A 43 16.06 17.68 12.71
N LEU A 44 15.47 18.03 13.86
CA LEU A 44 15.70 19.35 14.45
C LEU A 44 17.11 19.35 15.06
N GLY A 45 17.91 20.37 14.72
CA GLY A 45 19.16 20.66 15.39
C GLY A 45 18.92 21.11 16.84
N ASP A 46 19.98 21.05 17.65
CA ASP A 46 19.95 21.39 19.09
C ASP A 46 19.46 22.83 19.38
N ASP A 47 19.50 23.71 18.38
CA ASP A 47 19.00 25.08 18.43
C ASP A 47 17.48 25.23 18.27
N GLY A 48 16.78 24.12 17.96
CA GLY A 48 15.35 24.06 17.74
C GLY A 48 14.84 24.78 16.49
N LYS A 49 15.74 25.24 15.60
CA LYS A 49 15.43 26.11 14.46
C LYS A 49 16.00 25.60 13.15
N THR A 50 17.11 24.88 13.21
CA THR A 50 17.78 24.32 12.04
C THR A 50 17.23 22.93 11.75
N LEU A 51 16.86 22.67 10.50
CA LEU A 51 16.58 21.32 10.03
C LEU A 51 17.87 20.75 9.45
N THR A 52 18.40 19.70 10.09
CA THR A 52 19.54 18.95 9.59
C THR A 52 19.03 17.65 8.99
N PHE A 53 19.47 17.33 7.79
CA PHE A 53 19.32 15.97 7.29
C PHE A 53 20.39 15.11 7.95
N ALA A 54 20.05 13.86 8.27
CA ALA A 54 21.01 12.91 8.81
C ALA A 54 22.04 12.50 7.74
N SER A 55 22.84 13.44 7.23
CA SER A 55 23.89 13.19 6.26
C SER A 55 25.26 13.09 6.94
N GLU A 56 25.84 11.90 6.82
CA GLU A 56 27.27 11.59 6.69
C GLU A 56 28.28 11.77 7.85
N ALA A 57 27.96 12.40 8.99
CA ALA A 57 28.94 12.47 10.09
C ALA A 57 28.48 11.87 11.43
N THR A 58 27.21 12.01 11.81
CA THR A 58 26.80 11.76 13.20
C THR A 58 26.07 10.43 13.42
N GLU A 59 25.64 9.73 12.35
CA GLU A 59 24.91 8.46 12.44
C GLU A 59 25.52 7.30 11.61
N GLN A 60 26.85 7.29 11.38
CA GLN A 60 27.54 6.05 10.99
C GLN A 60 27.45 4.92 12.05
N LYS A 61 26.82 5.19 13.21
CA LYS A 61 26.38 4.16 14.17
C LYS A 61 24.88 3.80 14.02
N GLY A 62 24.46 3.50 12.79
CA GLY A 62 23.74 2.25 12.52
C GLY A 62 22.34 2.03 13.12
N ASN A 63 21.52 3.07 13.35
CA ASN A 63 20.18 2.85 13.91
C ASN A 63 19.03 2.92 12.88
N GLN A 64 19.01 3.89 11.95
CA GLN A 64 17.89 4.00 10.99
C GLN A 64 17.92 2.95 9.87
N ARG A 65 19.09 2.69 9.26
CA ARG A 65 19.27 1.61 8.25
C ARG A 65 18.78 0.24 8.75
N LYS A 66 18.98 -0.05 10.04
CA LYS A 66 18.55 -1.30 10.68
C LYS A 66 17.08 -1.31 11.11
N THR A 67 16.45 -0.15 11.30
CA THR A 67 15.06 -0.07 11.80
C THR A 67 14.02 0.04 10.70
N THR A 68 14.34 0.65 9.54
CA THR A 68 13.42 0.71 8.39
C THR A 68 13.57 -0.48 7.45
N GLY A 69 14.77 -1.08 7.35
CA GLY A 69 15.03 -2.19 6.44
C GLY A 69 15.01 -1.82 4.96
N SER A 70 14.97 -0.53 4.63
CA SER A 70 14.97 -0.01 3.25
C SER A 70 16.37 -0.17 2.66
N TYR A 71 16.61 -1.29 1.98
CA TYR A 71 17.86 -1.57 1.28
C TYR A 71 17.60 -1.72 -0.22
N TYR A 72 18.32 -0.93 -1.01
CA TYR A 72 18.40 -1.16 -2.45
C TYR A 72 18.98 -2.54 -2.74
N THR A 73 18.31 -3.31 -3.60
CA THR A 73 18.80 -4.62 -4.05
C THR A 73 19.55 -4.43 -5.36
N PRO A 74 20.86 -4.75 -5.44
CA PRO A 74 21.61 -4.69 -6.69
C PRO A 74 20.98 -5.58 -7.77
N ASP A 75 20.94 -5.10 -9.03
CA ASP A 75 20.34 -5.83 -10.15
C ASP A 75 20.94 -7.24 -10.32
N SER A 76 22.26 -7.41 -10.13
CA SER A 76 22.90 -8.73 -10.23
C SER A 76 22.31 -9.77 -9.27
N LEU A 77 21.88 -9.35 -8.07
CA LEU A 77 21.21 -10.21 -7.11
C LEU A 77 19.76 -10.50 -7.52
N VAL A 78 19.06 -9.49 -8.05
CA VAL A 78 17.71 -9.65 -8.61
C VAL A 78 17.74 -10.69 -9.74
N GLN A 79 18.65 -10.55 -10.70
CA GLN A 79 18.79 -11.49 -11.82
C GLN A 79 19.12 -12.91 -11.34
N ALA A 80 20.08 -13.07 -10.43
CA ALA A 80 20.44 -14.39 -9.90
C ALA A 80 19.27 -15.10 -9.19
N LEU A 81 18.42 -14.34 -8.48
CA LEU A 81 17.24 -14.89 -7.84
C LEU A 81 16.18 -15.30 -8.87
N LEU A 82 15.95 -14.48 -9.90
CA LEU A 82 15.01 -14.80 -10.97
C LEU A 82 15.46 -16.00 -11.81
N ASP A 83 16.77 -16.16 -12.04
CA ASP A 83 17.36 -17.32 -12.74
C ASP A 83 17.02 -18.65 -12.03
N THR A 84 16.94 -18.62 -10.71
CA THR A 84 16.73 -19.83 -9.90
C THR A 84 15.27 -20.04 -9.51
N ALA A 85 14.50 -18.97 -9.29
CA ALA A 85 13.12 -19.05 -8.80
C ALA A 85 12.06 -18.95 -9.91
N LEU A 86 12.25 -18.07 -10.90
CA LEU A 86 11.23 -17.78 -11.91
C LEU A 86 11.45 -18.58 -13.19
N ASP A 87 12.68 -18.59 -13.70
CA ASP A 87 13.02 -19.17 -14.99
C ASP A 87 12.66 -20.67 -15.10
N PRO A 88 12.94 -21.54 -14.10
CA PRO A 88 12.54 -22.95 -14.17
C PRO A 88 11.02 -23.15 -14.25
N ILE A 89 10.25 -22.30 -13.57
CA ILE A 89 8.77 -22.39 -13.57
C ILE A 89 8.23 -21.95 -14.93
N ARG A 90 8.78 -20.87 -15.49
CA ARG A 90 8.42 -20.38 -16.82
C ARG A 90 8.70 -21.44 -17.89
N ASP A 91 9.90 -21.99 -17.88
CA ASP A 91 10.35 -22.97 -18.89
C ASP A 91 9.49 -24.25 -18.82
N LYS A 92 9.17 -24.71 -17.61
CA LYS A 92 8.23 -25.82 -17.40
C LYS A 92 6.82 -25.49 -17.92
N THR A 93 6.32 -24.30 -17.58
CA THR A 93 4.97 -23.84 -17.98
C THR A 93 4.83 -23.80 -19.50
N GLU A 94 5.86 -23.32 -20.20
CA GLU A 94 5.88 -23.28 -21.66
C GLU A 94 5.95 -24.67 -22.30
N ALA A 95 6.73 -25.59 -21.73
CA ALA A 95 6.91 -26.94 -22.28
C ALA A 95 5.67 -27.84 -22.09
N GLU A 96 4.91 -27.66 -20.99
CA GLU A 96 3.80 -28.54 -20.62
C GLU A 96 2.43 -28.03 -21.07
N ALA A 97 2.28 -26.72 -21.34
CA ALA A 97 1.00 -26.13 -21.67
C ALA A 97 0.62 -26.29 -23.15
N ALA A 98 -0.65 -26.63 -23.40
CA ALA A 98 -1.20 -26.62 -24.76
C ALA A 98 -1.28 -25.20 -25.36
N ASP A 99 -1.48 -24.19 -24.50
CA ASP A 99 -1.40 -22.77 -24.84
C ASP A 99 -0.40 -22.08 -23.90
N PRO A 100 0.88 -22.01 -24.29
CA PRO A 100 1.92 -21.39 -23.47
C PRO A 100 1.66 -19.91 -23.18
N ALA A 101 1.08 -19.16 -24.11
CA ALA A 101 0.83 -17.73 -23.91
C ALA A 101 -0.18 -17.50 -22.78
N GLN A 102 -1.29 -18.24 -22.78
CA GLN A 102 -2.28 -18.16 -21.71
C GLN A 102 -1.79 -18.75 -20.39
N ALA A 103 -0.95 -19.79 -20.44
CA ALA A 103 -0.37 -20.37 -19.23
C ALA A 103 0.60 -19.41 -18.52
N LEU A 104 1.45 -18.69 -19.28
CA LEU A 104 2.35 -17.67 -18.73
C LEU A 104 1.59 -16.51 -18.06
N LEU A 105 0.44 -16.10 -18.61
CA LEU A 105 -0.42 -15.07 -18.02
C LEU A 105 -1.14 -15.53 -16.74
N LYS A 106 -1.11 -16.83 -16.41
CA LYS A 106 -1.66 -17.37 -15.15
C LYS A 106 -0.62 -17.50 -14.05
N LEU A 107 0.66 -17.25 -14.34
CA LEU A 107 1.70 -17.21 -13.31
C LEU A 107 1.40 -16.09 -12.31
N SER A 108 1.71 -16.32 -11.04
CA SER A 108 1.58 -15.31 -10.00
C SER A 108 2.93 -15.12 -9.31
N VAL A 109 3.50 -13.93 -9.46
CA VAL A 109 4.74 -13.50 -8.83
C VAL A 109 4.39 -12.48 -7.76
N ILE A 110 4.80 -12.75 -6.52
CA ILE A 110 4.55 -11.87 -5.38
C ILE A 110 5.86 -11.43 -4.75
N ASP A 111 5.97 -10.13 -4.49
CA ASP A 111 7.00 -9.56 -3.61
C ASP A 111 6.32 -8.98 -2.35
N PRO A 112 6.50 -9.61 -1.17
CA PRO A 112 5.84 -9.21 0.07
C PRO A 112 6.51 -8.01 0.78
N ALA A 113 7.61 -7.48 0.23
CA ALA A 113 8.28 -6.27 0.71
C ALA A 113 8.83 -5.51 -0.51
N CYS A 114 7.93 -5.12 -1.40
CA CYS A 114 8.30 -4.76 -2.78
C CYS A 114 9.11 -3.48 -2.91
N GLY A 115 9.13 -2.62 -1.88
CA GLY A 115 9.85 -1.36 -1.92
C GLY A 115 9.45 -0.54 -3.14
N SER A 116 10.44 -0.16 -3.94
CA SER A 116 10.29 0.55 -5.22
C SER A 116 9.86 -0.33 -6.41
N GLY A 117 9.73 -1.65 -6.25
CA GLY A 117 9.19 -2.56 -7.25
C GLY A 117 10.22 -3.21 -8.20
N HIS A 118 11.52 -3.12 -7.89
CA HIS A 118 12.60 -3.62 -8.76
C HIS A 118 12.46 -5.11 -9.12
N PHE A 119 12.21 -5.98 -8.14
CA PHE A 119 11.99 -7.42 -8.39
C PHE A 119 10.76 -7.66 -9.27
N LEU A 120 9.68 -6.90 -9.02
CA LEU A 120 8.44 -7.03 -9.76
C LEU A 120 8.59 -6.61 -11.22
N LEU A 121 9.29 -5.50 -11.50
CA LEU A 121 9.59 -5.06 -12.86
C LEU A 121 10.48 -6.07 -13.59
N ALA A 122 11.56 -6.53 -12.95
CA ALA A 122 12.47 -7.50 -13.54
C ALA A 122 11.76 -8.83 -13.86
N ALA A 123 10.91 -9.32 -12.95
CA ALA A 123 10.08 -10.50 -13.19
C ALA A 123 9.09 -10.28 -14.35
N ALA A 124 8.44 -9.11 -14.40
CA ALA A 124 7.51 -8.76 -15.47
C ALA A 124 8.20 -8.74 -16.83
N ARG A 125 9.37 -8.08 -16.95
CA ARG A 125 10.19 -8.03 -18.17
C ARG A 125 10.56 -9.44 -18.66
N ARG A 126 10.95 -10.34 -17.76
CA ARG A 126 11.31 -11.73 -18.10
C ARG A 126 10.14 -12.52 -18.67
N ILE A 127 8.97 -12.45 -18.02
CA ILE A 127 7.77 -13.14 -18.52
C ILE A 127 7.31 -12.50 -19.83
N ALA A 128 7.32 -11.17 -19.92
CA ALA A 128 6.91 -10.41 -21.11
C ALA A 128 7.77 -10.72 -22.33
N THR A 129 9.09 -10.83 -22.15
CA THR A 129 10.02 -11.21 -23.22
C THR A 129 9.62 -12.54 -23.86
N ARG A 130 9.24 -13.52 -23.03
CA ARG A 130 8.82 -14.84 -23.50
C ARG A 130 7.44 -14.81 -24.14
N LEU A 131 6.49 -14.13 -23.50
CA LEU A 131 5.14 -13.95 -24.01
C LEU A 131 5.13 -13.25 -25.38
N ALA A 132 5.93 -12.20 -25.54
CA ALA A 132 6.07 -11.47 -26.81
C ALA A 132 6.61 -12.37 -27.93
N ARG A 133 7.64 -13.19 -27.63
CA ARG A 133 8.19 -14.17 -28.58
C ARG A 133 7.15 -15.20 -29.04
N ILE A 134 6.37 -15.73 -28.10
CA ILE A 134 5.32 -16.71 -28.40
C ILE A 134 4.24 -16.09 -29.27
N ARG A 135 3.77 -14.88 -28.92
CA ARG A 135 2.71 -14.17 -29.66
C ARG A 135 3.15 -13.73 -31.06
N ALA A 136 4.41 -13.34 -31.22
CA ALA A 136 4.97 -12.92 -32.50
C ALA A 136 5.44 -14.10 -33.37
N GLU A 137 5.37 -15.34 -32.87
CA GLU A 137 5.87 -16.55 -33.54
C GLU A 137 7.34 -16.41 -34.02
N GLY A 138 8.18 -15.68 -33.28
CA GLY A 138 9.54 -15.35 -33.73
C GLY A 138 10.18 -14.17 -32.99
N THR A 139 10.79 -13.26 -33.75
CA THR A 139 11.46 -12.06 -33.21
C THR A 139 10.41 -10.98 -32.91
N PRO A 140 10.13 -10.65 -31.64
CA PRO A 140 9.11 -9.67 -31.30
C PRO A 140 9.59 -8.26 -31.65
N SER A 141 8.66 -7.41 -32.09
CA SER A 141 8.87 -5.98 -32.17
C SER A 141 8.84 -5.34 -30.78
N LEU A 142 9.26 -4.08 -30.69
CA LEU A 142 9.13 -3.30 -29.45
C LEU A 142 7.65 -3.13 -29.03
N ALA A 143 6.73 -3.06 -30.00
CA ALA A 143 5.29 -2.98 -29.73
C ALA A 143 4.78 -4.30 -29.11
N ASP A 144 5.21 -5.45 -29.64
CA ASP A 144 4.83 -6.77 -29.10
C ASP A 144 5.32 -6.93 -27.66
N PHE A 145 6.55 -6.49 -27.37
CA PHE A 145 7.09 -6.50 -26.01
C PHE A 145 6.29 -5.60 -25.06
N ARG A 146 5.96 -4.37 -25.47
CA ARG A 146 5.14 -3.45 -24.66
C ARG A 146 3.76 -4.02 -24.36
N HIS A 147 3.07 -4.54 -25.38
CA HIS A 147 1.78 -5.20 -25.21
C HIS A 147 1.88 -6.39 -24.25
N ALA A 148 2.91 -7.24 -24.40
CA ALA A 148 3.14 -8.37 -23.51
C ALA A 148 3.44 -7.92 -22.06
N LEU A 149 4.25 -6.88 -21.88
CA LEU A 149 4.63 -6.37 -20.57
C LEU A 149 3.43 -5.77 -19.83
N ARG A 150 2.58 -5.06 -20.56
CA ARG A 150 1.31 -4.57 -20.06
C ARG A 150 0.41 -5.73 -19.58
N ASP A 151 0.27 -6.79 -20.35
CA ASP A 151 -0.58 -7.93 -19.95
C ASP A 151 0.01 -8.67 -18.75
N VAL A 152 1.32 -8.89 -18.73
CA VAL A 152 2.01 -9.58 -17.62
C VAL A 152 1.89 -8.80 -16.32
N THR A 153 2.12 -7.49 -16.34
CA THR A 153 2.00 -6.66 -15.12
C THR A 153 0.58 -6.64 -14.57
N ARG A 154 -0.43 -6.73 -15.44
CA ARG A 154 -1.84 -6.82 -15.04
C ARG A 154 -2.22 -8.19 -14.46
N CYS A 155 -1.70 -9.27 -15.02
CA CYS A 155 -2.16 -10.62 -14.65
C CYS A 155 -1.29 -11.29 -13.60
N CYS A 156 0.02 -11.03 -13.64
CA CYS A 156 1.01 -11.88 -12.96
C CYS A 156 1.65 -11.23 -11.74
N ILE A 157 1.67 -9.90 -11.65
CA ILE A 157 2.53 -9.18 -10.69
C ILE A 157 1.72 -8.73 -9.47
N TYR A 158 2.21 -9.06 -8.27
CA TYR A 158 1.61 -8.73 -6.98
C TYR A 158 2.67 -8.20 -6.01
N GLY A 159 2.32 -7.19 -5.23
CA GLY A 159 3.27 -6.52 -4.34
C GLY A 159 2.63 -6.10 -3.02
N VAL A 160 3.36 -6.22 -1.93
CA VAL A 160 2.99 -5.65 -0.64
C VAL A 160 4.16 -4.86 -0.08
N ASP A 161 3.88 -3.68 0.47
CA ASP A 161 4.86 -2.94 1.27
C ASP A 161 4.19 -2.21 2.43
N ARG A 162 4.90 -2.12 3.55
CA ARG A 162 4.40 -1.42 4.75
C ARG A 162 4.42 0.09 4.57
N ASN A 163 5.36 0.62 3.80
CA ASN A 163 5.47 2.03 3.48
C ASN A 163 4.48 2.41 2.37
N PRO A 164 3.47 3.26 2.64
CA PRO A 164 2.51 3.69 1.62
C PRO A 164 3.17 4.34 0.40
N MET A 165 4.29 5.05 0.60
CA MET A 165 4.96 5.74 -0.49
C MET A 165 5.75 4.78 -1.40
N ALA A 166 6.31 3.71 -0.84
CA ALA A 166 6.94 2.64 -1.63
C ALA A 166 5.93 1.95 -2.56
N VAL A 167 4.70 1.74 -2.07
CA VAL A 167 3.58 1.24 -2.87
C VAL A 167 3.24 2.17 -4.03
N GLU A 168 3.12 3.47 -3.78
CA GLU A 168 2.82 4.43 -4.85
C GLU A 168 3.97 4.53 -5.86
N LEU A 169 5.23 4.49 -5.40
CA LEU A 169 6.36 4.46 -6.31
C LEU A 169 6.39 3.20 -7.17
N THR A 170 6.13 2.03 -6.59
CA THR A 170 6.03 0.77 -7.34
C THR A 170 4.97 0.89 -8.44
N LYS A 171 3.80 1.47 -8.15
CA LYS A 171 2.76 1.70 -9.16
C LYS A 171 3.23 2.65 -10.27
N VAL A 172 3.90 3.75 -9.91
CA VAL A 172 4.45 4.70 -10.88
C VAL A 172 5.52 4.05 -11.77
N ALA A 173 6.43 3.27 -11.18
CA ALA A 173 7.45 2.52 -11.93
C ALA A 173 6.79 1.55 -12.92
N LEU A 174 5.79 0.78 -12.47
CA LEU A 174 5.02 -0.10 -13.33
C LEU A 174 4.29 0.68 -14.44
N TRP A 175 3.71 1.85 -14.15
CA TRP A 175 3.05 2.66 -15.17
C TRP A 175 4.00 3.18 -16.24
N ILE A 176 5.16 3.71 -15.84
CA ILE A 176 6.19 4.22 -16.77
C ILE A 176 6.68 3.10 -17.67
N GLU A 177 6.88 1.91 -17.11
CA GLU A 177 7.40 0.75 -17.83
C GLU A 177 6.37 0.14 -18.79
N THR A 178 5.08 0.19 -18.42
CA THR A 178 3.98 -0.47 -19.16
C THR A 178 3.23 0.47 -20.10
N VAL A 179 3.77 1.67 -20.36
CA VAL A 179 3.17 2.61 -21.31
C VAL A 179 3.08 1.99 -22.69
N ASP A 180 1.86 1.96 -23.19
CA ASP A 180 1.51 1.35 -24.47
C ASP A 180 0.66 2.33 -25.29
N PRO A 181 1.17 2.87 -26.41
CA PRO A 181 0.50 3.92 -27.16
C PRO A 181 -0.94 3.57 -27.55
N GLY A 182 -1.88 4.42 -27.12
CA GLY A 182 -3.31 4.25 -27.41
C GLY A 182 -4.07 3.42 -26.38
N LEU A 183 -3.39 2.85 -25.38
CA LEU A 183 -4.01 2.18 -24.24
C LEU A 183 -3.77 2.99 -22.95
N LEU A 184 -4.72 2.89 -22.02
CA LEU A 184 -4.66 3.63 -20.75
C LEU A 184 -3.75 2.96 -19.74
N LEU A 185 -3.27 3.67 -18.73
CA LEU A 185 -2.45 3.07 -17.67
C LEU A 185 -3.23 1.97 -16.91
N GLY A 186 -2.55 0.87 -16.58
CA GLY A 186 -3.18 -0.30 -15.96
C GLY A 186 -3.67 -0.03 -14.53
N PHE A 187 -4.69 -0.76 -14.08
CA PHE A 187 -5.22 -0.63 -12.72
C PHE A 187 -4.45 -1.54 -11.75
N PHE A 188 -3.62 -0.97 -10.87
CA PHE A 188 -2.74 -1.73 -9.96
C PHE A 188 -3.18 -1.78 -8.48
N ASP A 189 -4.25 -1.09 -8.09
CA ASP A 189 -4.68 -0.99 -6.68
C ASP A 189 -5.08 -2.34 -6.06
N ALA A 190 -5.49 -3.30 -6.89
CA ALA A 190 -5.82 -4.64 -6.43
C ALA A 190 -4.56 -5.52 -6.21
N GLN A 191 -3.49 -5.28 -6.96
CA GLN A 191 -2.27 -6.10 -6.93
C GLN A 191 -1.17 -5.55 -6.02
N ILE A 192 -0.99 -4.22 -5.98
CA ILE A 192 0.04 -3.56 -5.17
C ILE A 192 -0.63 -2.94 -3.95
N ARG A 193 -0.43 -3.54 -2.78
CA ARG A 193 -1.16 -3.19 -1.55
C ARG A 193 -0.24 -2.71 -0.45
N CYS A 194 -0.64 -1.65 0.24
CA CYS A 194 0.05 -1.26 1.46
C CYS A 194 -0.36 -2.16 2.63
N GLY A 195 0.58 -2.84 3.26
CA GLY A 195 0.33 -3.80 4.34
C GLY A 195 1.60 -4.28 5.00
N ASP A 196 1.46 -4.94 6.15
CA ASP A 196 2.58 -5.62 6.79
C ASP A 196 2.50 -7.11 6.44
N SER A 197 3.50 -7.63 5.73
CA SER A 197 3.52 -9.02 5.27
C SER A 197 3.87 -10.03 6.37
N LEU A 198 4.35 -9.57 7.53
CA LEU A 198 4.65 -10.43 8.68
C LEU A 198 3.42 -10.71 9.54
N PHE A 199 2.43 -9.82 9.51
CA PHE A 199 1.21 -9.93 10.32
C PHE A 199 0.00 -10.20 9.43
N GLY A 200 -0.72 -11.28 9.72
CA GLY A 200 -1.93 -11.61 9.00
C GLY A 200 -2.54 -12.93 9.44
N VAL A 201 -3.70 -13.23 8.88
CA VAL A 201 -4.34 -14.54 9.00
C VAL A 201 -4.04 -15.33 7.73
N PHE A 202 -3.16 -16.33 7.84
CA PHE A 202 -2.75 -17.17 6.70
C PHE A 202 -3.73 -18.31 6.42
N ASP A 203 -4.46 -18.77 7.43
CA ASP A 203 -5.55 -19.74 7.29
C ASP A 203 -6.83 -19.14 7.87
N LEU A 204 -7.79 -18.85 7.00
CA LEU A 204 -9.08 -18.25 7.39
C LEU A 204 -9.91 -19.17 8.31
N LYS A 205 -9.61 -20.47 8.38
CA LYS A 205 -10.25 -21.40 9.35
C LYS A 205 -10.07 -20.95 10.79
N VAL A 206 -8.99 -20.24 11.12
CA VAL A 206 -8.78 -19.74 12.49
C VAL A 206 -9.89 -18.78 12.91
N LEU A 207 -10.54 -18.08 11.97
CA LEU A 207 -11.68 -17.21 12.26
C LEU A 207 -12.92 -17.99 12.70
N GLU A 208 -13.04 -19.25 12.28
CA GLU A 208 -14.11 -20.17 12.71
C GLU A 208 -13.94 -20.63 14.15
N GLN A 209 -12.73 -20.58 14.69
CA GLN A 209 -12.43 -20.95 16.08
C GLN A 209 -12.48 -19.75 17.05
N GLY A 210 -12.64 -18.53 16.51
CA GLY A 210 -12.58 -17.29 17.30
C GLY A 210 -11.14 -16.86 17.58
N ILE A 211 -10.95 -15.92 18.50
CA ILE A 211 -9.61 -15.38 18.80
C ILE A 211 -8.81 -16.41 19.61
N PRO A 212 -7.57 -16.78 19.22
CA PRO A 212 -6.78 -17.75 19.97
C PRO A 212 -6.49 -17.30 21.41
N ASP A 213 -6.48 -18.23 22.37
CA ASP A 213 -6.23 -17.88 23.79
C ASP A 213 -4.82 -17.34 24.01
N ALA A 214 -3.89 -17.70 23.13
CA ALA A 214 -2.54 -17.17 23.08
C ALA A 214 -2.52 -15.62 22.96
N ALA A 215 -3.54 -15.01 22.35
CA ALA A 215 -3.65 -13.56 22.22
C ALA A 215 -3.81 -12.84 23.57
N PHE A 216 -4.30 -13.55 24.59
CA PHE A 216 -4.56 -13.01 25.93
C PHE A 216 -3.53 -13.50 26.97
N LYS A 217 -2.46 -14.16 26.54
CA LYS A 217 -1.31 -14.42 27.41
C LYS A 217 -0.66 -13.10 27.79
N GLU A 218 -0.22 -13.02 29.05
CA GLU A 218 0.46 -11.86 29.61
C GLU A 218 1.80 -11.64 28.89
N LEU A 219 2.00 -10.46 28.30
CA LEU A 219 3.27 -10.01 27.73
C LEU A 219 3.93 -8.97 28.64
N ALA A 220 5.19 -8.66 28.37
CA ALA A 220 5.91 -7.62 29.10
C ALA A 220 5.20 -6.25 28.95
N GLY A 221 4.86 -5.62 30.07
CA GLY A 221 4.11 -4.36 30.11
C GLY A 221 2.59 -4.51 30.21
N ASP A 222 2.06 -5.72 30.17
CA ASP A 222 0.64 -5.98 30.38
C ASP A 222 0.25 -5.97 31.87
N ASN A 223 -1.02 -5.67 32.12
CA ASN A 223 -1.64 -5.88 33.42
C ASN A 223 -2.25 -7.28 33.48
N LYS A 224 -1.75 -8.08 34.42
CA LYS A 224 -2.18 -9.47 34.66
C LYS A 224 -3.68 -9.65 34.88
N GLU A 225 -4.34 -8.73 35.58
CA GLU A 225 -5.78 -8.81 35.86
C GLU A 225 -6.59 -8.60 34.57
N VAL A 226 -6.14 -7.66 33.73
CA VAL A 226 -6.77 -7.35 32.44
C VAL A 226 -6.61 -8.52 31.48
N ALA A 227 -5.40 -9.07 31.33
CA ALA A 227 -5.15 -10.24 30.48
C ALA A 227 -6.03 -11.44 30.89
N ARG A 228 -6.12 -11.74 32.20
CA ARG A 228 -6.98 -12.81 32.73
C ARG A 228 -8.47 -12.55 32.53
N TYR A 229 -8.93 -11.31 32.68
CA TYR A 229 -10.32 -10.94 32.42
C TYR A 229 -10.69 -11.23 30.96
N TYR A 230 -9.87 -10.79 30.02
CA TYR A 230 -10.12 -11.00 28.59
C TYR A 230 -9.97 -12.45 28.15
N ALA A 231 -9.04 -13.21 28.73
CA ALA A 231 -8.93 -14.64 28.49
C ALA A 231 -10.22 -15.39 28.91
N ARG A 232 -10.76 -15.09 30.10
CA ARG A 232 -12.04 -15.67 30.55
C ARG A 232 -13.20 -15.30 29.64
N LYS A 233 -13.25 -14.03 29.22
CA LYS A 233 -14.29 -13.54 28.32
C LYS A 233 -14.24 -14.23 26.95
N ASN A 234 -13.05 -14.37 26.37
CA ASN A 234 -12.85 -15.07 25.11
C ASN A 234 -13.37 -16.52 25.16
N ASN A 235 -13.13 -17.23 26.27
CA ASN A 235 -13.62 -18.60 26.45
C ASN A 235 -15.15 -18.66 26.50
N LEU A 236 -15.81 -17.68 27.14
CA LEU A 236 -17.27 -17.58 27.15
C LEU A 236 -17.81 -17.30 25.75
N GLU A 237 -17.23 -16.34 25.03
CA GLU A 237 -17.65 -15.97 23.66
C GLU A 237 -17.45 -17.12 22.66
N LYS A 238 -16.38 -17.91 22.79
CA LYS A 238 -16.18 -19.15 22.01
C LYS A 238 -17.26 -20.19 22.32
N ALA A 239 -17.53 -20.44 23.60
CA ALA A 239 -18.54 -21.41 24.01
C ALA A 239 -19.97 -21.00 23.59
N GLU A 240 -20.26 -19.70 23.51
CA GLU A 240 -21.53 -19.19 22.96
C GLU A 240 -21.59 -19.33 21.44
N LYS A 241 -20.48 -19.06 20.73
CA LYS A 241 -20.38 -19.23 19.28
C LYS A 241 -20.61 -20.67 18.84
N ASP A 242 -20.03 -21.64 19.54
CA ASP A 242 -20.20 -23.08 19.27
C ASP A 242 -21.67 -23.52 19.39
N ARG A 243 -22.50 -22.76 20.13
CA ARG A 243 -23.95 -22.99 20.23
C ARG A 243 -24.76 -22.36 19.10
N ILE A 244 -24.18 -21.43 18.34
CA ILE A 244 -24.88 -20.58 17.36
C ILE A 244 -24.46 -20.91 15.91
N ALA A 245 -23.25 -21.42 15.67
CA ALA A 245 -22.65 -21.43 14.33
C ALA A 245 -22.57 -22.82 13.67
N GLU A 246 -23.66 -23.24 13.01
CA GLU A 246 -23.59 -24.17 11.87
C GLU A 246 -23.65 -23.36 10.56
N GLY A 247 -22.51 -23.20 9.85
CA GLY A 247 -22.56 -23.11 8.38
C GLY A 247 -22.12 -21.85 7.60
N SER A 248 -21.50 -20.79 8.16
CA SER A 248 -21.31 -19.53 7.39
C SER A 248 -19.87 -19.02 7.14
N GLY A 249 -18.82 -19.64 7.68
CA GLY A 249 -17.43 -19.11 7.62
C GLY A 249 -16.74 -19.32 6.26
N PHE A 250 -16.59 -20.58 5.85
CA PHE A 250 -15.82 -20.97 4.66
C PHE A 250 -16.41 -20.53 3.31
N SER A 251 -17.72 -20.28 3.24
CA SER A 251 -18.37 -19.80 2.00
C SER A 251 -17.93 -18.38 1.65
N ARG A 252 -17.77 -17.51 2.67
CA ARG A 252 -17.44 -16.09 2.48
C ARG A 252 -16.05 -15.86 1.89
N ALA A 253 -15.06 -16.68 2.26
CA ALA A 253 -13.70 -16.58 1.72
C ALA A 253 -13.67 -16.89 0.21
N ARG A 254 -14.36 -17.97 -0.19
CA ARG A 254 -14.48 -18.37 -1.61
C ARG A 254 -15.20 -17.30 -2.43
N ASP A 255 -16.22 -16.67 -1.86
CA ASP A 255 -16.92 -15.56 -2.50
C ASP A 255 -15.98 -14.36 -2.76
N VAL A 256 -15.13 -14.00 -1.80
CA VAL A 256 -14.17 -12.91 -1.95
C VAL A 256 -13.12 -13.24 -3.02
N THR A 257 -12.53 -14.43 -3.01
CA THR A 257 -11.54 -14.83 -4.04
C THR A 257 -12.15 -14.73 -5.44
N ARG A 258 -13.35 -15.30 -5.63
CA ARG A 258 -14.09 -15.23 -6.91
C ARG A 258 -14.36 -13.78 -7.33
N ASP A 259 -14.79 -12.94 -6.40
CA ASP A 259 -15.11 -11.55 -6.69
C ASP A 259 -13.87 -10.73 -7.11
N PHE A 260 -12.70 -11.00 -6.50
CA PHE A 260 -11.43 -10.38 -6.88
C PHE A 260 -10.83 -10.96 -8.17
N GLU A 261 -11.08 -12.23 -8.49
CA GLU A 261 -10.78 -12.80 -9.82
C GLU A 261 -11.62 -12.12 -10.90
N ALA A 262 -12.93 -11.97 -10.66
CA ALA A 262 -13.83 -11.26 -11.58
C ALA A 262 -13.43 -9.79 -11.77
N LEU A 263 -13.05 -9.10 -10.68
CA LEU A 263 -12.51 -7.73 -10.74
C LEU A 263 -11.26 -7.67 -11.62
N ARG A 264 -10.31 -8.60 -11.46
CA ARG A 264 -9.08 -8.64 -12.25
C ARG A 264 -9.34 -8.87 -13.74
N ALA A 265 -10.31 -9.71 -14.07
CA ALA A 265 -10.73 -10.02 -15.42
C ALA A 265 -11.48 -8.86 -16.13
N MET A 266 -11.86 -7.79 -15.42
CA MET A 266 -12.49 -6.63 -16.03
C MET A 266 -11.53 -5.93 -17.02
N PRO A 267 -12.05 -5.45 -18.16
CA PRO A 267 -11.26 -4.69 -19.14
C PRO A 267 -10.82 -3.34 -18.56
N GLU A 268 -9.83 -2.72 -19.20
CA GLU A 268 -9.23 -1.44 -18.79
C GLU A 268 -8.59 -0.70 -19.98
N ASN A 269 -9.18 -0.86 -21.17
CA ASN A 269 -8.74 -0.22 -22.41
C ASN A 269 -9.32 1.18 -22.57
N THR A 270 -10.44 1.48 -21.90
CA THR A 270 -11.10 2.80 -21.92
C THR A 270 -11.20 3.41 -20.52
N VAL A 271 -11.42 4.73 -20.45
CA VAL A 271 -11.49 5.46 -19.16
C VAL A 271 -12.68 4.94 -18.37
N ASP A 272 -13.81 4.76 -19.04
CA ASP A 272 -15.04 4.19 -18.47
C ASP A 272 -14.81 2.79 -17.87
N GLU A 273 -14.00 1.96 -18.54
CA GLU A 273 -13.65 0.63 -18.04
C GLU A 273 -12.78 0.69 -16.77
N ILE A 274 -11.80 1.61 -16.71
CA ILE A 274 -10.99 1.86 -15.52
C ILE A 274 -11.85 2.38 -14.37
N GLU A 275 -12.75 3.33 -14.65
CA GLU A 275 -13.67 3.88 -13.65
C GLU A 275 -14.62 2.80 -13.12
N ALA A 276 -15.14 1.94 -14.00
CA ALA A 276 -15.97 0.80 -13.63
C ALA A 276 -15.20 -0.20 -12.74
N LYS A 277 -13.95 -0.51 -13.08
CA LYS A 277 -13.07 -1.39 -12.27
C LYS A 277 -12.78 -0.78 -10.91
N SER A 278 -12.47 0.52 -10.85
CA SER A 278 -12.32 1.27 -9.59
C SER A 278 -13.60 1.28 -8.75
N ALA A 279 -14.76 1.51 -9.37
CA ALA A 279 -16.06 1.48 -8.69
C ALA A 279 -16.39 0.08 -8.16
N ARG A 280 -16.08 -0.98 -8.92
CA ARG A 280 -16.25 -2.36 -8.48
C ARG A 280 -15.35 -2.69 -7.29
N LEU A 281 -14.07 -2.30 -7.33
CA LEU A 281 -13.17 -2.48 -6.18
C LEU A 281 -13.72 -1.76 -4.94
N ARG A 282 -14.16 -0.50 -5.08
CA ARG A 282 -14.79 0.26 -4.00
C ARG A 282 -16.02 -0.44 -3.44
N ALA A 283 -16.88 -1.00 -4.30
CA ALA A 283 -18.07 -1.73 -3.87
C ALA A 283 -17.71 -3.02 -3.09
N LEU A 284 -16.71 -3.78 -3.56
CA LEU A 284 -16.26 -5.01 -2.90
C LEU A 284 -15.63 -4.75 -1.52
N THR A 285 -14.97 -3.60 -1.36
CA THR A 285 -14.22 -3.24 -0.14
C THR A 285 -14.95 -2.27 0.79
N LYS A 286 -16.14 -1.79 0.39
CA LYS A 286 -16.95 -0.87 1.19
C LYS A 286 -17.35 -1.51 2.53
N GLN A 287 -17.47 -0.67 3.55
CA GLN A 287 -17.98 -1.09 4.85
C GLN A 287 -19.30 -1.87 4.73
N GLY A 288 -19.34 -3.03 5.37
CA GLY A 288 -20.48 -3.95 5.31
C GLY A 288 -20.41 -5.00 4.20
N ALA A 289 -19.58 -4.81 3.17
CA ALA A 289 -19.35 -5.83 2.14
C ALA A 289 -18.62 -7.06 2.69
N VAL A 290 -18.71 -8.20 2.01
CA VAL A 290 -18.12 -9.48 2.47
C VAL A 290 -16.60 -9.37 2.65
N ALA A 291 -15.89 -8.75 1.70
CA ALA A 291 -14.44 -8.59 1.80
C ALA A 291 -14.06 -7.68 2.99
N TRP A 292 -14.82 -6.62 3.24
CA TRP A 292 -14.62 -5.76 4.39
C TRP A 292 -14.86 -6.49 5.72
N GLN A 293 -15.91 -7.32 5.79
CA GLN A 293 -16.20 -8.12 6.99
C GLN A 293 -15.09 -9.13 7.26
N LEU A 294 -14.59 -9.78 6.21
CA LEU A 294 -13.50 -10.76 6.30
C LEU A 294 -12.19 -10.09 6.71
N GLU A 295 -11.80 -8.99 6.06
CA GLU A 295 -10.63 -8.18 6.42
C GLU A 295 -10.74 -7.71 7.88
N THR A 296 -11.91 -7.21 8.28
CA THR A 296 -12.15 -6.82 9.68
C THR A 296 -11.97 -8.01 10.61
N ALA A 297 -12.53 -9.19 10.31
CA ALA A 297 -12.36 -10.37 11.14
C ALA A 297 -10.88 -10.80 11.28
N CYS A 298 -10.10 -10.71 10.21
CA CYS A 298 -8.65 -10.92 10.25
C CYS A 298 -7.96 -9.90 11.14
N ASP A 299 -8.27 -8.61 10.96
CA ASP A 299 -7.66 -7.55 11.75
C ASP A 299 -8.03 -7.67 13.25
N LEU A 300 -9.27 -8.06 13.56
CA LEU A 300 -9.73 -8.35 14.92
C LEU A 300 -8.91 -9.48 15.55
N ASN A 301 -8.65 -10.54 14.78
CA ASN A 301 -7.86 -11.68 15.24
C ASN A 301 -6.42 -11.28 15.55
N VAL A 302 -5.75 -10.58 14.61
CA VAL A 302 -4.36 -10.15 14.75
C VAL A 302 -4.20 -9.08 15.84
N SER A 303 -5.10 -8.10 15.89
CA SER A 303 -5.02 -7.00 16.87
C SER A 303 -5.12 -7.48 18.32
N ALA A 304 -5.82 -8.58 18.57
CA ALA A 304 -5.88 -9.18 19.91
C ALA A 304 -4.48 -9.56 20.44
N PHE A 305 -3.57 -10.00 19.58
CA PHE A 305 -2.18 -10.29 19.97
C PHE A 305 -1.37 -9.02 20.24
N LEU A 306 -1.61 -7.96 19.47
CA LEU A 306 -0.76 -6.76 19.45
C LEU A 306 -1.17 -5.69 20.47
N LEU A 307 -2.45 -5.62 20.85
CA LEU A 307 -2.93 -4.58 21.73
C LEU A 307 -2.45 -4.81 23.18
N PRO A 308 -1.90 -3.80 23.88
CA PRO A 308 -1.49 -3.92 25.28
C PRO A 308 -2.67 -4.13 26.22
N LYS A 309 -2.55 -5.05 27.17
CA LYS A 309 -3.60 -5.42 28.13
C LYS A 309 -3.46 -4.60 29.41
N THR A 310 -3.66 -3.29 29.33
CA THR A 310 -3.48 -2.35 30.46
C THR A 310 -4.81 -1.75 30.95
N LYS A 311 -4.86 -1.32 32.22
CA LYS A 311 -5.98 -0.56 32.78
C LYS A 311 -6.03 0.82 32.10
N GLY A 312 -7.20 1.30 31.67
CA GLY A 312 -7.31 2.52 30.85
C GLY A 312 -6.76 2.39 29.41
N GLY A 313 -6.28 1.22 29.01
CA GLY A 313 -5.72 0.97 27.68
C GLY A 313 -6.77 0.84 26.57
N PRO A 314 -6.39 0.38 25.37
CA PRO A 314 -7.33 0.14 24.27
C PRO A 314 -8.35 -0.98 24.58
N TYR A 315 -8.31 -1.56 25.78
CA TYR A 315 -9.30 -2.48 26.32
C TYR A 315 -10.24 -1.86 27.36
N ALA A 316 -10.09 -0.58 27.70
CA ALA A 316 -10.92 0.09 28.67
C ALA A 316 -12.14 0.77 28.02
N GLY A 317 -13.24 0.87 28.77
CA GLY A 317 -14.39 1.69 28.40
C GLY A 317 -14.10 3.21 28.51
N PRO A 318 -15.08 4.06 28.17
CA PRO A 318 -14.93 5.52 28.19
C PRO A 318 -14.45 6.11 29.52
N ASP A 319 -14.72 5.42 30.63
CA ASP A 319 -14.38 5.86 31.98
C ASP A 319 -13.07 5.22 32.51
N GLY A 320 -12.32 4.51 31.67
CA GLY A 320 -11.07 3.83 32.06
C GLY A 320 -11.25 2.44 32.68
N ASP A 321 -12.48 2.07 33.04
CA ASP A 321 -12.83 0.76 33.59
C ASP A 321 -13.06 -0.33 32.53
N LEU A 322 -12.82 -1.58 32.92
CA LEU A 322 -13.04 -2.77 32.10
C LEU A 322 -14.56 -3.01 31.94
N ARG A 323 -15.11 -2.80 30.74
CA ARG A 323 -16.55 -3.03 30.48
C ARG A 323 -16.83 -4.32 29.67
N PRO A 324 -17.90 -5.07 30.00
CA PRO A 324 -18.42 -6.13 29.15
C PRO A 324 -18.75 -5.61 27.74
N GLY A 325 -18.46 -6.39 26.70
CA GLY A 325 -18.82 -6.06 25.30
C GLY A 325 -17.81 -5.19 24.52
N ALA A 326 -16.72 -4.72 25.13
CA ALA A 326 -15.84 -3.75 24.50
C ALA A 326 -14.99 -4.33 23.32
N ALA A 327 -14.67 -5.63 23.30
CA ALA A 327 -13.75 -6.25 22.33
C ALA A 327 -14.10 -5.99 20.85
N ALA A 328 -15.36 -6.12 20.44
CA ALA A 328 -15.80 -5.84 19.07
C ALA A 328 -15.73 -4.34 18.71
N SER A 329 -16.11 -3.47 19.65
CA SER A 329 -16.09 -2.01 19.47
C SER A 329 -14.70 -1.38 19.53
N LEU A 330 -13.78 -2.01 20.29
CA LEU A 330 -12.41 -1.56 20.51
C LEU A 330 -11.49 -1.97 19.39
N ALA A 331 -11.69 -3.18 18.87
CA ALA A 331 -10.91 -3.65 17.75
C ALA A 331 -11.38 -2.99 16.44
N HIS A 332 -12.66 -2.58 16.31
CA HIS A 332 -13.08 -1.63 15.25
C HIS A 332 -12.36 -0.27 15.34
N ARG A 333 -12.18 0.30 16.55
CA ARG A 333 -11.45 1.57 16.76
C ARG A 333 -9.93 1.44 16.60
N ALA A 334 -9.35 0.28 16.93
CA ALA A 334 -7.94 -0.03 16.70
C ALA A 334 -7.65 -0.25 15.21
N VAL A 335 -8.53 -0.97 14.51
CA VAL A 335 -8.54 -1.13 13.04
C VAL A 335 -8.67 0.23 12.35
N GLU A 336 -9.58 1.09 12.82
CA GLU A 336 -9.66 2.48 12.37
C GLU A 336 -8.36 3.26 12.59
N ARG A 337 -7.64 3.04 13.70
CA ARG A 337 -6.40 3.74 14.05
C ARG A 337 -5.22 3.29 13.18
N VAL A 338 -5.17 2.00 12.81
CA VAL A 338 -4.23 1.46 11.79
C VAL A 338 -4.60 1.97 10.40
N ARG A 339 -5.89 1.99 10.04
CA ARG A 339 -6.41 2.58 8.78
C ARG A 339 -6.21 4.10 8.70
N LYS A 340 -6.20 4.83 9.82
CA LYS A 340 -5.99 6.29 9.88
C LYS A 340 -4.60 6.71 9.42
N ARG A 341 -3.58 5.84 9.46
CA ARG A 341 -2.26 6.14 8.89
C ARG A 341 -2.27 6.35 7.37
N ARG A 342 -3.21 5.73 6.64
CA ARG A 342 -3.46 6.05 5.22
C ARG A 342 -4.23 7.36 5.01
N ARG A 343 -4.99 7.82 6.02
CA ARG A 343 -5.76 9.07 5.95
C ARG A 343 -4.89 10.31 6.14
N ALA A 344 -3.85 10.24 6.98
CA ALA A 344 -2.88 11.34 7.09
C ALA A 344 -2.26 11.67 5.72
N ALA A 345 -1.83 10.65 4.96
CA ALA A 345 -1.29 10.85 3.61
C ALA A 345 -2.28 11.48 2.61
N LEU A 346 -3.58 11.14 2.68
CA LEU A 346 -4.61 11.78 1.84
C LEU A 346 -4.88 13.24 2.26
N TRP A 347 -4.86 13.51 3.56
CA TRP A 347 -4.96 14.87 4.09
C TRP A 347 -3.74 15.71 3.74
N ASP A 348 -2.53 15.17 3.88
CA ASP A 348 -1.26 15.82 3.54
C ASP A 348 -1.19 16.10 2.03
N ALA A 349 -1.52 15.12 1.18
CA ALA A 349 -1.52 15.31 -0.27
C ALA A 349 -2.59 16.31 -0.74
N ALA A 350 -3.77 16.33 -0.10
CA ALA A 350 -4.80 17.33 -0.40
C ALA A 350 -4.40 18.72 0.12
N PHE A 351 -3.73 18.79 1.26
CA PHE A 351 -3.26 20.04 1.85
C PHE A 351 -2.11 20.64 1.02
N ASP A 352 -1.09 19.85 0.67
CA ASP A 352 0.07 20.29 -0.12
C ASP A 352 -0.30 20.80 -1.52
N ARG A 353 -1.41 20.30 -2.09
CA ARG A 353 -1.97 20.74 -3.37
C ARG A 353 -3.02 21.84 -3.23
N ALA A 354 -3.12 22.46 -2.06
CA ALA A 354 -4.12 23.48 -1.74
C ALA A 354 -5.58 23.07 -2.02
N LEU A 355 -5.87 21.76 -2.05
CA LEU A 355 -7.22 21.22 -2.24
C LEU A 355 -8.03 21.28 -0.94
N VAL A 356 -7.38 21.30 0.21
CA VAL A 356 -8.03 21.51 1.51
C VAL A 356 -7.17 22.41 2.39
N THR A 357 -7.80 23.30 3.15
CA THR A 357 -7.16 24.15 4.16
C THR A 357 -8.05 24.23 5.41
N PHE A 358 -7.70 25.04 6.41
CA PHE A 358 -8.51 25.20 7.62
C PHE A 358 -8.78 26.68 7.95
N ASP A 359 -9.99 26.98 8.41
CA ASP A 359 -10.37 28.27 8.97
C ASP A 359 -9.71 28.53 10.33
N ASP A 360 -9.86 29.74 10.88
CA ASP A 360 -9.21 30.12 12.15
C ASP A 360 -9.79 29.39 13.37
N GLN A 361 -10.96 28.77 13.20
CA GLN A 361 -11.64 27.92 14.16
C GLN A 361 -11.25 26.44 14.00
N GLY A 362 -10.42 26.08 13.01
CA GLY A 362 -9.93 24.72 12.76
C GLY A 362 -10.88 23.84 11.96
N ARG A 363 -11.87 24.41 11.26
CA ARG A 363 -12.77 23.68 10.36
C ARG A 363 -12.18 23.63 8.95
N PRO A 364 -12.30 22.51 8.23
CA PRO A 364 -11.73 22.37 6.90
C PRO A 364 -12.51 23.20 5.89
N GLU A 365 -11.79 23.94 5.07
CA GLU A 365 -12.28 24.59 3.86
C GLU A 365 -11.79 23.75 2.67
N PHE A 366 -12.73 23.23 1.86
CA PHE A 366 -12.42 22.39 0.71
C PHE A 366 -12.46 23.18 -0.59
N SER A 367 -11.53 22.90 -1.51
CA SER A 367 -11.52 23.45 -2.86
C SER A 367 -12.76 23.04 -3.66
N ALA A 368 -13.21 23.92 -4.55
CA ALA A 368 -14.26 23.63 -5.53
C ALA A 368 -13.88 22.48 -6.47
N SER A 369 -12.58 22.22 -6.67
CA SER A 369 -12.08 21.11 -7.51
C SER A 369 -12.20 19.72 -6.85
N LEU A 370 -12.44 19.64 -5.54
CA LEU A 370 -12.71 18.36 -4.86
C LEU A 370 -14.16 17.94 -5.07
N SER A 371 -14.35 16.76 -5.66
CA SER A 371 -15.67 16.15 -5.82
C SER A 371 -16.33 15.84 -4.48
N GLU A 372 -17.67 15.78 -4.45
CA GLU A 372 -18.44 15.47 -3.25
C GLU A 372 -18.04 14.11 -2.64
N GLN A 373 -17.71 13.13 -3.50
CA GLN A 373 -17.19 11.84 -3.07
C GLN A 373 -15.80 11.97 -2.44
N ALA A 374 -14.89 12.78 -2.98
CA ALA A 374 -13.56 13.01 -2.41
C ALA A 374 -13.65 13.75 -1.06
N ARG A 375 -14.56 14.70 -0.90
CA ARG A 375 -14.83 15.39 0.38
C ARG A 375 -15.39 14.42 1.42
N ALA A 376 -16.27 13.51 1.02
CA ALA A 376 -16.82 12.48 1.88
C ALA A 376 -15.77 11.47 2.39
N GLU A 377 -14.67 11.28 1.66
CA GLU A 377 -13.53 10.46 2.09
C GLU A 377 -12.59 11.20 3.07
N LEU A 378 -12.50 12.54 2.97
CA LEU A 378 -11.78 13.41 3.92
C LEU A 378 -12.57 13.64 5.23
N ARG A 379 -13.07 12.55 5.83
CA ARG A 379 -14.01 12.54 6.96
C ARG A 379 -13.54 13.36 8.17
N TRP A 380 -13.93 14.63 8.23
CA TRP A 380 -13.71 15.54 9.35
C TRP A 380 -14.89 15.49 10.31
N HIS A 381 -14.59 15.45 11.61
CA HIS A 381 -15.62 15.28 12.65
C HIS A 381 -15.58 16.36 13.72
N SER A 382 -14.47 17.10 13.87
CA SER A 382 -14.30 18.08 14.95
C SER A 382 -13.21 19.11 14.61
N PRO A 383 -13.38 20.40 14.95
CA PRO A 383 -12.39 21.42 14.64
C PRO A 383 -11.02 21.16 15.28
N ILE A 384 -9.96 21.43 14.52
CA ILE A 384 -8.58 21.24 14.96
C ILE A 384 -8.18 22.42 15.85
N PRO A 385 -7.59 22.19 17.04
CA PRO A 385 -7.11 23.29 17.88
C PRO A 385 -5.89 23.98 17.22
N LEU A 386 -6.04 25.26 16.88
CA LEU A 386 -5.01 26.06 16.22
C LEU A 386 -4.37 27.06 17.18
N THR A 387 -3.05 27.15 17.15
CA THR A 387 -2.27 28.22 17.81
C THR A 387 -2.22 29.46 16.92
N ASP A 388 -1.84 30.62 17.46
CA ASP A 388 -1.66 31.85 16.66
C ASP A 388 -0.64 31.67 15.53
N GLY A 389 0.39 30.86 15.76
CA GLY A 389 1.37 30.49 14.72
C GLY A 389 0.75 29.64 13.61
N HIS A 390 -0.17 28.74 13.92
CA HIS A 390 -0.90 27.95 12.92
C HIS A 390 -1.83 28.82 12.09
N ARG A 391 -2.59 29.71 12.73
CA ARG A 391 -3.52 30.63 12.03
C ARG A 391 -2.80 31.51 11.01
N ARG A 392 -1.63 32.06 11.39
CA ARG A 392 -0.79 32.86 10.47
C ARG A 392 -0.29 32.05 9.26
N ARG A 393 0.14 30.80 9.45
CA ARG A 393 0.59 29.94 8.35
C ARG A 393 -0.57 29.52 7.43
N LEU A 394 -1.74 29.24 8.01
CA LEU A 394 -2.96 28.88 7.27
C LEU A 394 -3.57 30.06 6.52
N ALA A 395 -3.34 31.31 6.95
CA ALA A 395 -3.78 32.49 6.20
C ALA A 395 -3.14 32.54 4.80
N ARG A 396 -1.82 32.35 4.73
CA ARG A 396 -1.09 32.27 3.46
C ARG A 396 -1.53 31.07 2.60
N HIS A 397 -1.78 29.92 3.23
CA HIS A 397 -2.27 28.73 2.54
C HIS A 397 -3.68 28.93 1.96
N ARG A 398 -4.59 29.60 2.69
CA ARG A 398 -5.92 30.00 2.21
C ARG A 398 -5.85 30.94 1.01
N GLU A 399 -4.89 31.86 0.98
CA GLU A 399 -4.66 32.74 -0.16
C GLU A 399 -4.20 31.96 -1.40
N CYS A 400 -3.27 31.02 -1.25
CA CYS A 400 -2.83 30.14 -2.34
C CYS A 400 -3.99 29.30 -2.90
N MET A 401 -4.80 28.67 -2.03
CA MET A 401 -5.98 27.91 -2.45
C MET A 401 -6.99 28.75 -3.25
N ARG A 402 -7.19 30.02 -2.88
CA ARG A 402 -8.12 30.93 -3.58
C ARG A 402 -7.56 31.40 -4.92
N ALA A 403 -6.25 31.58 -5.02
CA ALA A 403 -5.57 31.99 -6.25
C ALA A 403 -5.61 30.90 -7.34
N GLU A 404 -5.57 29.62 -6.98
CA GLU A 404 -5.68 28.49 -7.92
C GLU A 404 -7.12 28.20 -8.38
N GLN A 405 -8.12 28.84 -7.77
CA GLN A 405 -9.55 28.71 -8.12
C GLN A 405 -10.10 29.90 -8.91
N SER A 406 -9.27 30.92 -9.16
CA SER A 406 -9.55 32.09 -9.99
C SER A 406 -9.03 31.83 -11.40
#